data_AF-A0A842XIQ1-F1
#
_entry.id   AF-A0A842XIQ1-F1
#
_cell.length_a   1.000
_cell.length_b   1.000
_cell.length_c   1.000
_cell.angle_alpha   90.00
_cell.angle_beta   90.00
_cell.angle_gamma   90.00
#
_symmetry.space_group_name_H-M   'P 1'
#
loop_
_entity.id
_entity.type
_entity.pdbx_description
1 polymer ?
#
loop_
_entity_poly.entity_id
_entity_poly.type
_entity_poly.pdbx_seq_one_letter_code
_entity_poly.pdbx_strand_id
1 'polypeptide(L)' 'MNVERLRPEEKVNVAIDMSDVCVRICAEGVRAQFPDITEQELVERLRERIEWSGRWRKRGHEV' A
#
# COMPACT_ATOMS: atom_id res chain seq x y z
N MET A 1 4.03 -5.16 19.88
CA MET A 1 3.32 -6.34 19.31
C MET A 1 4.36 -7.45 19.14
N ASN A 2 4.14 -8.64 19.71
CA ASN A 2 5.06 -9.78 19.49
C ASN A 2 4.51 -10.63 18.34
N VAL A 3 5.00 -10.37 17.13
CA VAL A 3 4.52 -10.98 15.88
C VAL A 3 4.68 -12.50 15.90
N GLU A 4 5.68 -13.04 16.61
CA GLU A 4 5.93 -14.48 16.68
C GLU A 4 4.83 -15.25 17.43
N ARG A 5 4.10 -14.58 18.33
CA ARG A 5 3.03 -15.18 19.14
C ARG A 5 1.65 -15.10 18.49
N LEU A 6 1.52 -14.43 17.35
CA LEU A 6 0.26 -14.31 16.61
C LEU A 6 -0.06 -15.59 15.84
N ARG A 7 -1.34 -15.94 15.80
CA ARG A 7 -1.84 -16.98 14.89
C ARG A 7 -1.67 -16.54 13.43
N PRO A 8 -1.59 -17.48 12.48
CA PRO A 8 -1.43 -17.14 11.07
C PRO A 8 -2.45 -16.12 10.56
N GLU A 9 -3.73 -16.25 10.94
CA GLU A 9 -4.80 -15.36 10.52
C GLU A 9 -4.61 -13.94 11.07
N GLU A 10 -4.12 -13.83 12.31
CA GLU A 10 -3.84 -12.55 12.96
C GLU A 10 -2.66 -11.84 12.29
N LYS A 11 -1.64 -12.59 11.86
CA LYS A 11 -0.52 -12.03 11.08
C LYS A 11 -1.00 -11.48 9.74
N VAL A 12 -1.89 -12.20 9.06
CA VAL A 12 -2.46 -11.75 7.79
C VAL A 12 -3.29 -10.49 8.00
N ASN A 13 -4.16 -10.45 9.00
CA ASN A 13 -4.96 -9.26 9.31
C ASN A 13 -4.07 -8.04 9.59
N VAL A 14 -3.01 -8.20 10.38
CA VAL A 14 -2.05 -7.11 10.63
C VAL A 14 -1.39 -6.65 9.33
N ALA A 15 -1.00 -7.57 8.44
CA ALA A 15 -0.41 -7.19 7.16
C ALA A 15 -1.39 -6.44 6.25
N ILE A 16 -2.68 -6.81 6.28
CA ILE A 16 -3.75 -6.11 5.56
C ILE A 16 -3.93 -4.70 6.14
N ASP A 17 -4.11 -4.59 7.45
CA ASP A 17 -4.29 -3.29 8.14
C ASP A 17 -3.13 -2.34 7.85
N MET A 18 -1.89 -2.84 7.91
CA MET A 18 -0.70 -2.07 7.57
C MET A 18 -0.70 -1.61 6.11
N SER A 19 -1.15 -2.47 5.20
CA SER A 19 -1.25 -2.13 3.77
C SER A 19 -2.31 -1.05 3.54
N ASP A 20 -3.47 -1.16 4.18
CA ASP A 20 -4.56 -0.19 4.07
C ASP A 20 -4.15 1.19 4.59
N VAL A 21 -3.42 1.25 5.71
CA VAL A 21 -2.86 2.49 6.24
C VAL A 21 -1.88 3.12 5.25
N CYS A 22 -0.97 2.33 4.67
CA CYS A 22 -0.03 2.81 3.65
C CYS A 22 -0.75 3.37 2.42
N VAL A 23 -1.79 2.68 1.94
CA VAL A 23 -2.59 3.14 0.79
C VAL A 23 -3.30 4.45 1.10
N ARG A 24 -3.88 4.59 2.30
CA ARG A 24 -4.55 5.83 2.73
C ARG A 24 -3.59 7.02 2.78
N ILE A 25 -2.40 6.85 3.36
CA ILE A 25 -1.36 7.89 3.39
C ILE A 25 -0.97 8.28 1.96
N CYS A 26 -0.84 7.31 1.05
CA CYS A 26 -0.58 7.59 -0.35
C CYS A 26 -1.71 8.40 -1.00
N ALA A 27 -2.97 8.04 -0.73
CA ALA A 27 -4.14 8.72 -1.27
C ALA A 27 -4.19 10.17 -0.81
N GLU A 28 -3.96 10.44 0.48
CA GLU A 28 -3.87 11.79 1.03
C GLU A 28 -2.76 12.60 0.36
N GLY A 29 -1.58 12.01 0.16
CA GLY A 29 -0.48 12.67 -0.55
C GLY A 29 -0.78 12.99 -2.01
N VAL A 30 -1.60 12.17 -2.69
CA VAL A 30 -2.04 12.45 -4.07
C VAL A 30 -3.10 13.56 -4.06
N ARG A 31 -4.10 13.50 -3.18
CA ARG A 31 -5.12 14.56 -3.05
C ARG A 31 -4.50 15.91 -2.70
N ALA A 32 -3.46 15.94 -1.88
CA ALA A 32 -2.74 17.17 -1.56
C ALA A 32 -2.03 17.80 -2.78
N GLN A 33 -1.60 16.97 -3.75
CA GLN A 33 -0.96 17.44 -4.99
C GLN A 33 -1.99 17.77 -6.09
N PHE A 34 -3.15 17.11 -6.07
CA PHE A 34 -4.22 17.25 -7.06
C PHE A 34 -5.56 17.44 -6.34
N PRO A 35 -5.90 18.68 -5.91
CA PRO A 35 -7.09 18.93 -5.09
C PRO A 35 -8.42 18.56 -5.76
N ASP A 36 -8.48 18.68 -7.09
CA ASP A 36 -9.68 18.43 -7.90
C ASP A 36 -9.71 17.03 -8.53
N ILE A 37 -8.83 16.13 -8.09
CA ILE A 37 -8.76 14.77 -8.64
C ILE A 37 -10.06 14.02 -8.38
N THR A 38 -10.55 13.32 -9.40
CA THR A 38 -11.71 12.43 -9.22
C THR A 38 -11.29 11.15 -8.49
N GLU A 39 -12.25 10.47 -7.84
CA GLU A 39 -11.96 9.19 -7.18
C GLU A 39 -11.44 8.13 -8.15
N GLN A 40 -11.90 8.15 -9.41
CA GLN A 40 -11.44 7.23 -10.46
C GLN A 40 -9.96 7.46 -10.79
N GLU A 41 -9.57 8.72 -11.05
CA GLU A 41 -8.19 9.10 -11.32
C GLU A 41 -7.27 8.84 -10.12
N LEU A 42 -7.77 9.06 -8.90
CA LEU A 42 -7.04 8.76 -7.68
C LEU A 42 -6.71 7.27 -7.59
N VAL A 43 -7.68 6.39 -7.85
CA VAL A 43 -7.48 4.93 -7.84
C VAL A 43 -6.47 4.51 -8.90
N GLU A 44 -6.51 5.07 -10.10
CA GLU A 44 -5.55 4.78 -11.17
C GLU A 44 -4.12 5.17 -10.76
N ARG A 45 -3.94 6.40 -10.25
CA ARG A 45 -2.63 6.88 -9.76
C ARG A 45 -2.09 6.04 -8.60
N LEU A 46 -2.97 5.59 -7.70
CA LEU A 46 -2.57 4.70 -6.61
C LEU A 46 -2.14 3.32 -7.12
N ARG A 47 -2.85 2.76 -8.11
CA ARG A 47 -2.47 1.49 -8.75
C ARG A 47 -1.10 1.58 -9.41
N GLU A 48 -0.84 2.63 -10.17
CA GLU A 48 0.49 2.86 -10.79
C GLU A 48 1.60 2.89 -9.74
N ARG A 49 1.36 3.57 -8.61
CA ARG A 49 2.33 3.67 -7.51
C ARG A 49 2.57 2.34 -6.79
N ILE A 50 1.51 1.55 -6.57
CA ILE A 50 1.62 0.22 -5.95
C ILE A 50 2.30 -0.76 -6.91
N GLU A 51 1.95 -0.74 -8.19
CA GLU A 51 2.59 -1.59 -9.21
C GLU A 51 4.09 -1.27 -9.36
N TRP A 52 4.45 0.01 -9.33
CA TRP A 52 5.85 0.44 -9.25
C TRP A 52 6.55 -0.18 -8.03
N SER A 53 5.90 -0.16 -6.86
CA SER A 53 6.44 -0.77 -5.63
C SER A 53 6.56 -2.29 -5.74
N GLY A 54 5.63 -2.95 -6.44
CA GLY A 54 5.70 -4.38 -6.77
C GLY A 54 6.88 -4.74 -7.68
N ARG A 55 7.26 -3.86 -8.61
CA ARG A 55 8.47 -4.03 -9.44
C ARG A 55 9.76 -4.03 -8.62
N TRP A 56 9.85 -3.23 -7.56
CA TRP A 56 11.00 -3.25 -6.64
C TRP A 56 11.12 -4.57 -5.87
N ARG A 57 9.98 -5.18 -5.51
CA ARG A 57 9.95 -6.48 -4.82
C ARG A 57 10.50 -7.62 -5.68
N LYS A 58 10.26 -7.59 -7.00
CA LYS A 58 10.86 -8.55 -7.95
C LYS A 58 12.38 -8.36 -8.06
N ARG A 59 12.86 -7.12 -8.16
CA ARG A 59 14.29 -6.82 -8.22
C ARG A 59 15.06 -7.21 -6.96
N GLY A 60 14.43 -7.16 -5.79
CA GLY A 60 15.04 -7.59 -4.52
C GLY A 60 15.12 -9.11 -4.32
N HIS A 61 14.52 -9.91 -5.21
CA HIS A 61 14.62 -11.37 -5.22
C HIS A 61 15.71 -11.89 -6.18
N GLU A 62 16.37 -10.99 -6.93
CA GLU A 62 17.48 -11.29 -7.84
C GLU A 62 18.85 -10.92 -7.26
N VAL A 63 18.93 -10.54 -5.97
CA VAL A 63 20.15 -10.26 -5.20
C VAL A 63 20.32 -11.21 -4.03
#